data_AF-A0A0U5HBE7-F1
#
_entry.id   AF-A0A0U5HBE7-F1
#
_cell.length_a   1.000
_cell.length_b   1.000
_cell.length_c   1.000
_cell.angle_alpha   90.00
_cell.angle_beta   90.00
_cell.angle_gamma   90.00
#
_symmetry.space_group_name_H-M   'P 1'
#
loop_
_entity.id
_entity.type
_entity.pdbx_description
1 polymer ?
#
loop_
_entity_poly.entity_id
_entity_poly.type
_entity_poly.pdbx_seq_one_letter_code
_entity_poly.pdbx_strand_id
1 'polypeptide(L)'
;MFLQHQLAFLCSALLGSVSAETILGVTVYSRHGDRTSKHYKGYMLTNLGLQQNYQVGSDYRDLYIESESPKRILGISSDKYVPAQIFASAPDEPVLLNTATAFLQGLYPPLESLDEEVASQTLNNGSTYTNPLGGYQYVVLHGEEKESPDTIWIKGDDECPAISVLADGFAQSDVYAQRVESTRPFYRQFWPVLQDVYDYTEADLSYENAYDIFDLINTGMIHNASMQDAVTDDELFQLRTLADSHEFNSSFDASQPDMAIGARTLSQAILSHLNETVTSQGKTKLSLLAGSYDTMMAFAGLLNLTAASADFFGLPEYASTMAFELLTEDDVTQFPEAIDDIKVRFLFRNGSDGGAPLTAFPLFGGEQETLTWSEFVEHMQQRAITTVAEWCGICGSEQGFCAAEVASETGASGEEKKAGDMSNAVAGAIGAVATLGVVGIVAGVAFMLFRKRRAAGAGLPENAVEKGTGSISS
;
A
#
# COMPACT_ATOMS: atom_id res chain seq x y z
N MET A 1 20.18 -2.44 -66.74
CA MET A 1 20.84 -1.47 -65.85
C MET A 1 19.91 -1.24 -64.67
N PHE A 2 19.92 -2.12 -63.66
CA PHE A 2 19.29 -1.88 -62.36
C PHE A 2 20.08 -2.65 -61.30
N LEU A 3 20.51 -1.90 -60.29
CA LEU A 3 21.54 -2.21 -59.32
C LEU A 3 20.85 -2.60 -58.01
N GLN A 4 21.00 -3.86 -57.59
CA GLN A 4 20.50 -4.35 -56.29
C GLN A 4 21.43 -3.82 -55.18
N HIS A 5 20.94 -2.91 -54.34
CA HIS A 5 21.59 -2.53 -53.09
C HIS A 5 21.10 -3.46 -51.97
N GLN A 6 22.02 -4.19 -51.35
CA GLN A 6 21.78 -4.82 -50.06
C GLN A 6 22.02 -3.78 -48.96
N LEU A 7 20.99 -3.48 -48.17
CA LEU A 7 21.12 -2.76 -46.90
C LEU A 7 21.32 -3.81 -45.79
N ALA A 8 22.52 -3.86 -45.23
CA ALA A 8 22.78 -4.56 -43.97
C ALA A 8 22.43 -3.61 -42.82
N PHE A 9 21.38 -3.93 -42.07
CA PHE A 9 21.08 -3.27 -40.80
C PHE A 9 22.01 -3.87 -39.73
N LEU A 10 23.00 -3.09 -39.27
CA LEU A 10 23.65 -3.34 -37.99
C LEU A 10 22.72 -2.86 -36.88
N CYS A 11 22.06 -3.78 -36.17
CA CYS A 11 21.50 -3.48 -34.85
C CYS A 11 22.65 -3.47 -33.83
N SER A 12 23.08 -2.28 -33.43
CA SER A 12 23.90 -2.11 -32.23
C SER A 12 22.98 -2.27 -31.02
N ALA A 13 23.02 -3.43 -30.37
CA ALA A 13 22.41 -3.61 -29.06
C ALA A 13 23.24 -2.84 -28.02
N LEU A 14 22.68 -1.75 -27.49
CA LEU A 14 23.11 -1.18 -26.22
C LEU A 14 22.72 -2.18 -25.13
N LEU A 15 23.66 -3.05 -24.74
CA LEU A 15 23.55 -3.81 -23.51
C LEU A 15 23.67 -2.81 -22.36
N GLY A 16 22.53 -2.33 -21.86
CA GLY A 16 22.49 -1.73 -20.53
C GLY A 16 22.91 -2.79 -19.52
N SER A 17 23.88 -2.49 -18.68
CA SER A 17 24.22 -3.34 -17.55
C SER A 17 22.99 -3.43 -16.66
N VAL A 18 22.28 -4.56 -16.68
CA VAL A 18 21.34 -4.89 -15.61
C VAL A 18 22.21 -5.04 -14.37
N SER A 19 22.17 -4.06 -13.47
CA SER A 19 22.75 -4.25 -12.14
C SER A 19 21.98 -5.42 -11.53
N ALA A 20 22.69 -6.44 -11.06
CA ALA A 20 22.05 -7.55 -10.40
C ALA A 20 21.40 -7.02 -9.11
N GLU A 21 20.08 -7.05 -9.01
CA GLU A 21 19.35 -6.65 -7.81
C GLU A 21 18.78 -7.89 -7.12
N THR A 22 18.73 -7.86 -5.78
CA THR A 22 18.06 -8.90 -5.00
C THR A 22 16.86 -8.30 -4.28
N ILE A 23 15.67 -8.87 -4.47
CA ILE A 23 14.48 -8.49 -3.71
C ILE A 23 14.52 -9.18 -2.35
N LEU A 24 14.44 -8.39 -1.27
CA LEU A 24 14.52 -8.85 0.11
C LEU A 24 13.14 -9.08 0.74
N GLY A 25 12.13 -8.37 0.24
CA GLY A 25 10.73 -8.55 0.61
C GLY A 25 9.83 -7.52 -0.05
N VAL A 26 8.51 -7.70 0.06
CA VAL A 26 7.52 -6.85 -0.61
C VAL A 26 6.31 -6.62 0.29
N THR A 27 5.89 -5.37 0.45
CA THR A 27 4.58 -5.04 1.04
C THR A 27 3.64 -4.54 -0.05
N VAL A 28 2.44 -5.10 -0.12
CA VAL A 28 1.44 -4.83 -1.15
C VAL A 28 0.17 -4.28 -0.51
N TYR A 29 -0.37 -3.20 -1.06
CA TYR A 29 -1.74 -2.76 -0.82
C TYR A 29 -2.59 -2.99 -2.08
N SER A 30 -3.67 -3.75 -1.97
CA SER A 30 -4.54 -4.11 -3.09
C SER A 30 -5.90 -3.46 -2.95
N ARG A 31 -6.36 -2.82 -4.03
CA ARG A 31 -7.78 -2.48 -4.21
C ARG A 31 -8.57 -3.77 -4.46
N HIS A 32 -9.84 -3.74 -4.08
CA HIS A 32 -10.82 -4.72 -4.56
C HIS A 32 -10.96 -4.75 -6.09
N GLY A 33 -11.44 -5.89 -6.59
CA GLY A 33 -11.79 -6.10 -7.99
C GLY A 33 -13.19 -5.55 -8.30
N ASP A 34 -13.67 -5.87 -9.50
CA ASP A 34 -15.03 -5.56 -9.93
C ASP A 34 -16.09 -6.08 -8.94
N ARG A 35 -17.13 -5.27 -8.75
CA ARG A 35 -18.19 -5.49 -7.77
C ARG A 35 -19.50 -4.90 -8.25
N THR A 36 -20.61 -5.43 -7.77
CA THR A 36 -21.94 -4.84 -8.00
C THR A 36 -21.98 -3.40 -7.47
N SER A 37 -22.77 -2.49 -8.05
CA SER A 37 -22.76 -1.06 -7.66
C SER A 37 -22.81 -0.83 -6.14
N LYS A 38 -21.97 0.11 -5.67
CA LYS A 38 -21.87 0.52 -4.26
C LYS A 38 -23.16 1.22 -3.78
N HIS A 39 -23.93 1.77 -4.72
CA HIS A 39 -25.22 2.40 -4.47
C HIS A 39 -26.19 1.45 -3.73
N TYR A 40 -26.17 0.16 -4.05
CA TYR A 40 -27.04 -0.83 -3.40
C TYR A 40 -26.37 -1.45 -2.16
N LYS A 41 -27.13 -1.53 -1.07
CA LYS A 41 -26.69 -2.22 0.15
C LYS A 41 -26.35 -3.68 -0.13
N GLY A 42 -25.32 -4.19 0.54
CA GLY A 42 -24.88 -5.57 0.39
C GLY A 42 -24.19 -5.84 -0.94
N TYR A 43 -23.56 -4.83 -1.55
CA TYR A 43 -22.73 -5.01 -2.72
C TYR A 43 -21.60 -6.00 -2.45
N MET A 44 -21.24 -6.78 -3.46
CA MET A 44 -20.27 -7.87 -3.36
C MET A 44 -19.34 -7.88 -4.57
N LEU A 45 -18.15 -8.48 -4.40
CA LEU A 45 -17.31 -8.84 -5.54
C LEU A 45 -18.12 -9.72 -6.50
N THR A 46 -17.96 -9.46 -7.79
CA THR A 46 -18.49 -10.35 -8.82
C THR A 46 -17.49 -11.47 -9.10
N ASN A 47 -17.89 -12.43 -9.94
CA ASN A 47 -16.95 -13.43 -10.46
C ASN A 47 -15.81 -12.78 -11.27
N LEU A 48 -16.08 -11.67 -11.96
CA LEU A 48 -15.03 -10.89 -12.64
C LEU A 48 -14.05 -10.34 -11.60
N GLY A 49 -14.54 -9.71 -10.52
CA GLY A 49 -13.67 -9.18 -9.47
C GLY A 49 -12.82 -10.24 -8.76
N LEU A 50 -13.37 -11.43 -8.52
CA LEU A 50 -12.61 -12.55 -7.99
C LEU A 50 -11.49 -12.98 -8.97
N GLN A 51 -11.81 -13.11 -10.26
CA GLN A 51 -10.84 -13.48 -11.29
C GLN A 51 -9.73 -12.42 -11.44
N GLN A 52 -10.09 -11.14 -11.37
CA GLN A 52 -9.15 -10.02 -11.46
C GLN A 52 -8.11 -10.08 -10.33
N ASN A 53 -8.56 -10.24 -9.08
CA ASN A 53 -7.63 -10.33 -7.94
C ASN A 53 -6.82 -11.62 -7.96
N TYR A 54 -7.42 -12.74 -8.37
CA TYR A 54 -6.69 -13.99 -8.60
C TYR A 54 -5.57 -13.81 -9.61
N GLN A 55 -5.86 -13.20 -10.76
CA GLN A 55 -4.86 -12.95 -11.80
C GLN A 55 -3.73 -12.05 -11.30
N VAL A 56 -4.06 -10.97 -10.59
CA VAL A 56 -3.03 -10.10 -10.00
C VAL A 56 -2.17 -10.89 -9.00
N GLY A 57 -2.77 -11.70 -8.14
CA GLY A 57 -2.02 -12.59 -7.24
C GLY A 57 -1.08 -13.55 -7.97
N SER A 58 -1.52 -14.13 -9.08
CA SER A 58 -0.69 -14.98 -9.95
C SER A 58 0.47 -14.20 -10.59
N ASP A 59 0.23 -12.97 -11.04
CA ASP A 59 1.30 -12.14 -11.60
C ASP A 59 2.37 -11.79 -10.54
N TYR A 60 1.97 -11.59 -9.27
CA TYR A 60 2.90 -11.45 -8.15
C TYR A 60 3.66 -12.74 -7.85
N ARG A 61 3.03 -13.91 -8.01
CA ARG A 61 3.70 -15.21 -7.89
C ARG A 61 4.79 -15.34 -8.96
N ASP A 62 4.45 -15.08 -10.22
CA ASP A 62 5.37 -15.16 -11.35
C ASP A 62 6.57 -14.22 -11.16
N LEU A 63 6.34 -13.04 -10.58
CA LEU A 63 7.39 -12.06 -10.35
C LEU A 63 8.25 -12.34 -9.11
N TYR A 64 7.64 -12.73 -7.99
CA TYR A 64 8.33 -12.71 -6.68
C TYR A 64 8.50 -14.07 -6.02
N ILE A 65 7.83 -15.13 -6.49
CA ILE A 65 7.80 -16.45 -5.83
C ILE A 65 8.43 -17.52 -6.71
N GLU A 66 8.13 -17.52 -8.00
CA GLU A 66 8.60 -18.53 -8.95
C GLU A 66 10.13 -18.67 -8.93
N SER A 67 10.59 -19.92 -8.95
CA SER A 67 12.00 -20.26 -8.67
C SER A 67 12.97 -19.66 -9.69
N GLU A 68 12.52 -19.53 -10.94
CA GLU A 68 13.27 -19.00 -12.08
C GLU A 68 13.10 -17.48 -12.27
N SER A 69 12.29 -16.82 -11.43
CA SER A 69 12.13 -15.37 -11.54
C SER A 69 13.41 -14.65 -11.12
N PRO A 70 13.93 -13.70 -11.95
CA PRO A 70 15.06 -12.86 -11.56
C PRO A 70 14.72 -11.92 -10.39
N LYS A 71 13.43 -11.71 -10.09
CA LYS A 71 12.95 -10.88 -8.98
C LYS A 71 12.43 -11.70 -7.80
N ARG A 72 12.69 -13.01 -7.79
CA ARG A 72 12.29 -13.88 -6.68
C ARG A 72 12.77 -13.28 -5.35
N ILE A 73 11.86 -13.18 -4.39
CA ILE A 73 12.20 -12.72 -3.05
C ILE A 73 13.19 -13.70 -2.42
N LEU A 74 14.29 -13.17 -1.90
CA LEU A 74 15.37 -13.94 -1.31
C LEU A 74 14.85 -14.98 -0.31
N GLY A 75 15.05 -16.26 -0.62
CA GLY A 75 14.71 -17.38 0.26
C GLY A 75 13.21 -17.64 0.47
N ILE A 76 12.32 -17.04 -0.32
CA ILE A 76 10.90 -17.37 -0.29
C ILE A 76 10.66 -18.79 -0.81
N SER A 77 9.72 -19.50 -0.20
CA SER A 77 9.30 -20.83 -0.65
C SER A 77 8.49 -20.71 -1.94
N SER A 78 8.94 -21.34 -3.02
CA SER A 78 8.31 -21.20 -4.34
C SER A 78 6.98 -21.95 -4.45
N ASP A 79 6.88 -23.14 -3.87
CA ASP A 79 5.71 -24.00 -4.07
C ASP A 79 4.78 -23.96 -2.85
N LYS A 80 5.33 -24.30 -1.68
CA LYS A 80 4.57 -24.48 -0.45
C LYS A 80 4.53 -23.20 0.37
N TYR A 81 3.33 -22.78 0.76
CA TYR A 81 3.10 -21.71 1.73
C TYR A 81 3.82 -22.01 3.06
N VAL A 82 4.63 -21.06 3.51
CA VAL A 82 5.29 -21.06 4.82
C VAL A 82 4.69 -19.93 5.65
N PRO A 83 3.97 -20.22 6.76
CA PRO A 83 3.29 -19.19 7.55
C PRO A 83 4.18 -18.05 8.06
N ALA A 84 5.45 -18.33 8.34
CA ALA A 84 6.38 -17.29 8.78
C ALA A 84 6.78 -16.30 7.68
N GLN A 85 6.56 -16.62 6.40
CA GLN A 85 7.02 -15.82 5.26
C GLN A 85 5.96 -14.85 4.73
N ILE A 86 4.68 -15.12 4.96
CA ILE A 86 3.57 -14.35 4.38
C ILE A 86 2.70 -13.81 5.50
N PHE A 87 2.42 -12.52 5.45
CA PHE A 87 1.37 -11.89 6.24
C PHE A 87 0.27 -11.39 5.30
N ALA A 88 -0.99 -11.54 5.68
CA ALA A 88 -2.09 -10.95 4.93
C ALA A 88 -3.20 -10.47 5.86
N SER A 89 -3.69 -9.26 5.63
CA SER A 89 -4.84 -8.73 6.35
C SER A 89 -5.76 -7.90 5.47
N ALA A 90 -7.00 -7.79 5.91
CA ALA A 90 -8.02 -6.92 5.35
C ALA A 90 -9.02 -6.54 6.44
N PRO A 91 -9.73 -5.42 6.34
CA PRO A 91 -10.90 -5.16 7.18
C PRO A 91 -11.90 -6.31 7.05
N ASP A 92 -12.62 -6.62 8.13
CA ASP A 92 -13.65 -7.66 8.18
C ASP A 92 -14.93 -7.25 7.41
N GLU A 93 -14.73 -6.97 6.12
CA GLU A 93 -15.74 -6.62 5.15
C GLU A 93 -15.73 -7.64 4.01
N PRO A 94 -16.89 -8.16 3.58
CA PRO A 94 -16.94 -9.24 2.60
C PRO A 94 -16.22 -8.95 1.29
N VAL A 95 -16.24 -7.69 0.81
CA VAL A 95 -15.54 -7.31 -0.43
C VAL A 95 -14.02 -7.35 -0.24
N LEU A 96 -13.51 -6.88 0.90
CA LEU A 96 -12.07 -6.74 1.15
C LEU A 96 -11.43 -8.07 1.55
N LEU A 97 -12.11 -8.85 2.41
CA LEU A 97 -11.67 -10.22 2.73
C LEU A 97 -11.63 -11.12 1.50
N ASN A 98 -12.65 -11.06 0.64
CA ASN A 98 -12.66 -11.85 -0.59
C ASN A 98 -11.65 -11.35 -1.63
N THR A 99 -11.31 -10.06 -1.62
CA THR A 99 -10.21 -9.49 -2.42
C THR A 99 -8.89 -10.13 -2.02
N ALA A 100 -8.54 -10.07 -0.73
CA ALA A 100 -7.32 -10.68 -0.22
C ALA A 100 -7.32 -12.20 -0.45
N THR A 101 -8.44 -12.87 -0.22
CA THR A 101 -8.58 -14.32 -0.45
C THR A 101 -8.28 -14.66 -1.90
N ALA A 102 -8.94 -14.02 -2.87
CA ALA A 102 -8.71 -14.29 -4.29
C ALA A 102 -7.27 -14.01 -4.72
N PHE A 103 -6.67 -12.91 -4.23
CA PHE A 103 -5.25 -12.62 -4.46
C PHE A 103 -4.35 -13.76 -3.94
N LEU A 104 -4.57 -14.20 -2.70
CA LEU A 104 -3.75 -15.27 -2.08
C LEU A 104 -3.89 -16.61 -2.81
N GLN A 105 -5.05 -16.89 -3.39
CA GLN A 105 -5.27 -18.06 -4.24
C GLN A 105 -4.44 -18.03 -5.52
N GLY A 106 -4.23 -16.85 -6.10
CA GLY A 106 -3.31 -16.67 -7.22
C GLY A 106 -1.84 -16.74 -6.80
N LEU A 107 -1.52 -16.20 -5.62
CA LEU A 107 -0.17 -16.12 -5.07
C LEU A 107 0.40 -17.51 -4.69
N TYR A 108 -0.41 -18.33 -4.01
CA TYR A 108 -0.11 -19.72 -3.65
C TYR A 108 -1.22 -20.65 -4.15
N PRO A 109 -1.17 -21.05 -5.44
CA PRO A 109 -2.20 -21.89 -6.05
C PRO A 109 -2.18 -23.32 -5.47
N PRO A 110 -3.19 -24.15 -5.77
CA PRO A 110 -3.27 -25.52 -5.28
C PRO A 110 -2.02 -26.35 -5.64
N LEU A 111 -1.47 -27.07 -4.65
CA LEU A 111 -0.19 -27.76 -4.78
C LEU A 111 -0.19 -28.87 -5.82
N GLU A 112 -1.30 -29.55 -6.10
CA GLU A 112 -1.30 -30.61 -7.14
C GLU A 112 -0.97 -30.05 -8.52
N SER A 113 -1.24 -28.75 -8.76
CA SER A 113 -0.88 -28.09 -10.01
C SER A 113 0.62 -27.70 -10.10
N LEU A 114 1.33 -27.70 -8.97
CA LEU A 114 2.74 -27.31 -8.87
C LEU A 114 3.66 -28.52 -8.65
N ASP A 115 3.35 -29.33 -7.64
CA ASP A 115 4.14 -30.48 -7.20
C ASP A 115 3.23 -31.49 -6.46
N GLU A 116 2.91 -32.61 -7.12
CA GLU A 116 2.07 -33.68 -6.57
C GLU A 116 2.68 -34.34 -5.32
N GLU A 117 4.01 -34.41 -5.22
CA GLU A 117 4.69 -35.03 -4.08
C GLU A 117 4.55 -34.14 -2.84
N VAL A 118 4.78 -32.83 -2.99
CA VAL A 118 4.62 -31.84 -1.92
C VAL A 118 3.15 -31.67 -1.51
N ALA A 119 2.21 -31.85 -2.45
CA ALA A 119 0.77 -31.81 -2.19
C ALA A 119 0.28 -32.94 -1.27
N SER A 120 1.02 -34.05 -1.22
CA SER A 120 0.58 -35.29 -0.60
C SER A 120 1.11 -35.46 0.84
N GLN A 121 0.24 -35.94 1.73
CA GLN A 121 0.60 -36.41 3.07
C GLN A 121 0.34 -37.91 3.16
N THR A 122 1.42 -38.68 3.34
CA THR A 122 1.33 -40.12 3.59
C THR A 122 1.30 -40.41 5.09
N LEU A 123 0.29 -41.15 5.54
CA LEU A 123 0.13 -41.57 6.93
C LEU A 123 0.89 -42.88 7.20
N ASN A 124 1.15 -43.19 8.48
CA ASN A 124 1.85 -44.41 8.89
C ASN A 124 1.18 -45.72 8.44
N ASN A 125 -0.12 -45.69 8.11
CA ASN A 125 -0.85 -46.85 7.57
C ASN A 125 -0.71 -47.03 6.04
N GLY A 126 0.08 -46.17 5.38
CA GLY A 126 0.30 -46.18 3.93
C GLY A 126 -0.77 -45.49 3.09
N SER A 127 -1.79 -44.88 3.71
CA SER A 127 -2.77 -44.05 2.99
C SER A 127 -2.22 -42.65 2.74
N THR A 128 -2.59 -42.08 1.59
CA THR A 128 -2.15 -40.75 1.14
C THR A 128 -3.36 -39.83 1.02
N TYR A 129 -3.21 -38.60 1.50
CA TYR A 129 -4.22 -37.56 1.44
C TYR A 129 -3.62 -36.30 0.84
N THR A 130 -4.41 -35.61 0.03
CA THR A 130 -4.14 -34.24 -0.42
C THR A 130 -5.16 -33.32 0.23
N ASN A 131 -4.81 -32.04 0.40
CA ASN A 131 -5.80 -31.03 0.75
C ASN A 131 -6.94 -31.00 -0.29
N PRO A 132 -8.18 -30.66 0.11
CA PRO A 132 -9.29 -30.45 -0.84
C PRO A 132 -8.96 -29.42 -1.94
N LEU A 133 -9.83 -29.36 -2.96
CA LEU A 133 -9.72 -28.40 -4.08
C LEU A 133 -8.36 -28.48 -4.81
N GLY A 134 -7.85 -29.70 -5.03
CA GLY A 134 -6.62 -29.92 -5.78
C GLY A 134 -5.33 -29.60 -5.01
N GLY A 135 -5.33 -29.78 -3.68
CA GLY A 135 -4.17 -29.43 -2.86
C GLY A 135 -4.14 -27.96 -2.42
N TYR A 136 -5.32 -27.36 -2.22
CA TYR A 136 -5.44 -25.95 -1.81
C TYR A 136 -4.54 -25.61 -0.62
N GLN A 137 -3.89 -24.45 -0.72
CA GLN A 137 -3.01 -23.92 0.30
C GLN A 137 -3.78 -22.93 1.19
N TYR A 138 -3.91 -23.26 2.47
CA TYR A 138 -4.61 -22.43 3.44
C TYR A 138 -3.70 -21.30 3.95
N VAL A 139 -3.49 -20.28 3.12
CA VAL A 139 -2.79 -19.06 3.54
C VAL A 139 -3.63 -18.33 4.59
N VAL A 140 -2.97 -17.90 5.67
CA VAL A 140 -3.68 -17.24 6.78
C VAL A 140 -4.00 -15.79 6.37
N LEU A 141 -5.28 -15.44 6.47
CA LEU A 141 -5.79 -14.09 6.27
C LEU A 141 -6.37 -13.59 7.60
N HIS A 142 -5.87 -12.44 8.06
CA HIS A 142 -6.36 -11.77 9.25
C HIS A 142 -7.47 -10.78 8.86
N GLY A 143 -8.67 -10.98 9.43
CA GLY A 143 -9.76 -10.02 9.33
C GLY A 143 -9.66 -9.02 10.48
N GLU A 144 -9.55 -7.73 10.17
CA GLU A 144 -9.52 -6.66 11.15
C GLU A 144 -10.95 -6.24 11.48
N GLU A 145 -11.41 -6.56 12.70
CA GLU A 145 -12.75 -6.22 13.16
C GLU A 145 -12.93 -4.70 13.22
N LYS A 146 -14.11 -4.20 12.83
CA LYS A 146 -14.41 -2.75 12.79
C LYS A 146 -14.18 -2.04 14.13
N GLU A 147 -14.40 -2.73 15.25
CA GLU A 147 -14.27 -2.17 16.60
C GLU A 147 -12.86 -2.40 17.19
N SER A 148 -11.95 -2.99 16.43
CA SER A 148 -10.56 -3.19 16.81
C SER A 148 -9.73 -1.94 16.49
N PRO A 149 -8.79 -1.51 17.35
CA PRO A 149 -7.86 -0.46 17.00
C PRO A 149 -6.98 -0.79 15.78
N ASP A 150 -6.84 -2.08 15.43
CA ASP A 150 -6.02 -2.48 14.27
C ASP A 150 -6.69 -2.18 12.91
N THR A 151 -8.01 -1.93 12.87
CA THR A 151 -8.72 -1.59 11.62
C THR A 151 -8.23 -0.27 11.01
N ILE A 152 -7.82 0.68 11.86
CA ILE A 152 -7.45 2.04 11.41
C ILE A 152 -6.23 2.02 10.49
N TRP A 153 -5.40 0.98 10.56
CA TRP A 153 -4.18 0.86 9.76
C TRP A 153 -4.45 0.60 8.28
N ILE A 154 -5.64 0.11 7.94
CA ILE A 154 -6.08 -0.13 6.55
C ILE A 154 -7.27 0.75 6.17
N LYS A 155 -8.15 1.03 7.15
CA LYS A 155 -9.40 1.80 7.03
C LYS A 155 -9.45 2.95 8.03
N GLY A 156 -8.40 3.76 8.06
CA GLY A 156 -8.28 4.89 9.00
C GLY A 156 -9.25 6.03 8.70
N ASP A 157 -9.95 5.98 7.58
CA ASP A 157 -11.02 6.90 7.20
C ASP A 157 -12.37 6.55 7.81
N ASP A 158 -12.62 5.27 8.11
CA ASP A 158 -13.86 4.84 8.72
C ASP A 158 -13.96 5.31 10.18
N GLU A 159 -15.18 5.63 10.62
CA GLU A 159 -15.46 6.04 12.00
C GLU A 159 -14.65 7.27 12.46
N CYS A 160 -14.32 8.15 11.50
CA CYS A 160 -13.58 9.39 11.71
C CYS A 160 -14.44 10.62 11.38
N PRO A 161 -15.24 11.15 12.32
CA PRO A 161 -16.14 12.28 12.08
C PRO A 161 -15.46 13.54 11.52
N ALA A 162 -14.19 13.77 11.87
CA ALA A 162 -13.42 14.90 11.39
C ALA A 162 -13.27 14.93 9.86
N ILE A 163 -13.15 13.77 9.19
CA ILE A 163 -13.01 13.72 7.72
C ILE A 163 -14.27 14.25 7.05
N SER A 164 -15.47 13.87 7.53
CA SER A 164 -16.72 14.35 6.95
C SER A 164 -16.80 15.88 6.96
N VAL A 165 -16.34 16.50 8.06
CA VAL A 165 -16.28 17.97 8.19
C VAL A 165 -15.25 18.57 7.24
N LEU A 166 -14.11 17.92 7.04
CA LEU A 166 -13.07 18.38 6.10
C LEU A 166 -13.54 18.25 4.64
N ALA A 167 -14.23 17.16 4.30
CA ALA A 167 -14.80 16.92 2.98
C ALA A 167 -15.87 17.97 2.61
N ASP A 168 -16.65 18.46 3.57
CA ASP A 168 -17.58 19.59 3.37
C ASP A 168 -16.87 20.86 2.89
N GLY A 169 -15.58 21.02 3.18
CA GLY A 169 -14.76 22.12 2.69
C GLY A 169 -14.64 22.13 1.16
N PHE A 170 -14.50 20.96 0.53
CA PHE A 170 -14.46 20.86 -0.94
C PHE A 170 -15.80 21.27 -1.56
N ALA A 171 -16.92 20.81 -0.98
CA ALA A 171 -18.26 21.16 -1.44
C ALA A 171 -18.55 22.68 -1.37
N GLN A 172 -17.85 23.42 -0.51
CA GLN A 172 -17.95 24.88 -0.37
C GLN A 172 -17.00 25.66 -1.30
N SER A 173 -16.14 24.98 -2.06
CA SER A 173 -15.14 25.63 -2.91
C SER A 173 -15.70 26.19 -4.22
N ASP A 174 -15.06 27.24 -4.74
CA ASP A 174 -15.41 27.82 -6.05
C ASP A 174 -15.24 26.79 -7.18
N VAL A 175 -14.23 25.91 -7.08
CA VAL A 175 -13.97 24.84 -8.05
C VAL A 175 -15.13 23.85 -8.09
N TYR A 176 -15.66 23.46 -6.92
CA TYR A 176 -16.82 22.57 -6.82
C TYR A 176 -18.06 23.23 -7.42
N ALA A 177 -18.38 24.46 -6.99
CA ALA A 177 -19.54 25.21 -7.50
C ALA A 177 -19.48 25.39 -9.02
N GLN A 178 -18.30 25.71 -9.57
CA GLN A 178 -18.09 25.82 -11.01
C GLN A 178 -18.31 24.49 -11.73
N ARG A 179 -17.83 23.37 -11.19
CA ARG A 179 -18.02 22.03 -11.78
C ARG A 179 -19.50 21.63 -11.76
N VAL A 180 -20.19 21.82 -10.64
CA VAL A 180 -21.64 21.58 -10.54
C VAL A 180 -22.40 22.34 -11.61
N GLU A 181 -22.15 23.64 -11.79
CA GLU A 181 -22.88 24.44 -12.77
C GLU A 181 -22.51 24.08 -14.22
N SER A 182 -21.21 23.99 -14.52
CA SER A 182 -20.74 23.77 -15.90
C SER A 182 -21.05 22.37 -16.44
N THR A 183 -21.17 21.36 -15.58
CA THR A 183 -21.43 19.97 -15.98
C THR A 183 -22.88 19.54 -15.82
N ARG A 184 -23.75 20.40 -15.26
CA ARG A 184 -25.18 20.09 -15.07
C ARG A 184 -25.89 19.65 -16.36
N PRO A 185 -25.69 20.28 -17.54
CA PRO A 185 -26.32 19.81 -18.77
C PRO A 185 -25.85 18.41 -19.20
N PHE A 186 -24.56 18.12 -18.98
CA PHE A 186 -23.97 16.81 -19.28
C PHE A 186 -24.60 15.73 -18.40
N TYR A 187 -24.66 15.92 -17.09
CA TYR A 187 -25.26 14.91 -16.21
C TYR A 187 -26.74 14.66 -16.51
N ARG A 188 -27.54 15.71 -16.72
CA ARG A 188 -29.00 15.57 -16.94
C ARG A 188 -29.37 14.72 -18.14
N GLN A 189 -28.49 14.57 -19.13
CA GLN A 189 -28.77 13.75 -20.31
C GLN A 189 -28.90 12.25 -19.96
N PHE A 190 -28.32 11.80 -18.84
CA PHE A 190 -28.35 10.40 -18.41
C PHE A 190 -29.61 10.03 -17.61
N TRP A 191 -30.58 10.94 -17.47
CA TRP A 191 -31.84 10.63 -16.79
C TRP A 191 -32.55 9.40 -17.37
N PRO A 192 -32.66 9.22 -18.70
CA PRO A 192 -33.28 8.01 -19.25
C PRO A 192 -32.58 6.71 -18.85
N VAL A 193 -31.28 6.77 -18.54
CA VAL A 193 -30.47 5.62 -18.10
C VAL A 193 -30.68 5.32 -16.62
N LEU A 194 -30.87 6.35 -15.79
CA LEU A 194 -30.90 6.24 -14.32
C LEU A 194 -32.30 6.37 -13.69
N GLN A 195 -33.34 6.67 -14.47
CA GLN A 195 -34.70 6.92 -13.95
C GLN A 195 -35.32 5.75 -13.17
N ASP A 196 -34.84 4.52 -13.38
CA ASP A 196 -35.32 3.31 -12.69
C ASP A 196 -34.51 2.99 -11.41
N VAL A 197 -33.48 3.78 -11.09
CA VAL A 197 -32.78 3.70 -9.80
C VAL A 197 -33.71 4.25 -8.71
N TYR A 198 -33.99 3.43 -7.71
CA TYR A 198 -35.18 3.55 -6.84
C TYR A 198 -35.31 4.85 -6.03
N ASP A 199 -34.19 5.53 -5.76
CA ASP A 199 -34.08 6.75 -4.96
C ASP A 199 -33.53 7.94 -5.75
N TYR A 200 -33.34 7.79 -7.07
CA TYR A 200 -32.86 8.86 -7.94
C TYR A 200 -34.00 9.72 -8.50
N THR A 201 -33.71 11.00 -8.64
CA THR A 201 -34.52 12.00 -9.35
C THR A 201 -33.65 12.79 -10.33
N GLU A 202 -34.26 13.53 -11.26
CA GLU A 202 -33.53 14.41 -12.18
C GLU A 202 -32.63 15.45 -11.46
N ALA A 203 -32.95 15.81 -10.22
CA ALA A 203 -32.17 16.77 -9.44
C ALA A 203 -30.82 16.18 -9.01
N ASP A 204 -30.74 14.87 -8.82
CA ASP A 204 -29.55 14.16 -8.36
C ASP A 204 -28.49 14.04 -9.48
N LEU A 205 -28.88 14.23 -10.74
CA LEU A 205 -27.97 14.19 -11.90
C LEU A 205 -27.14 15.47 -11.98
N SER A 206 -26.10 15.52 -11.15
CA SER A 206 -25.14 16.62 -11.05
C SER A 206 -23.77 16.12 -10.59
N TYR A 207 -22.78 17.01 -10.64
CA TYR A 207 -21.43 16.74 -10.12
C TYR A 207 -21.42 16.39 -8.61
N GLU A 208 -22.47 16.76 -7.87
CA GLU A 208 -22.59 16.43 -6.45
C GLU A 208 -22.65 14.91 -6.21
N ASN A 209 -23.15 14.16 -7.20
CA ASN A 209 -23.20 12.69 -7.18
C ASN A 209 -22.26 12.08 -8.24
N ALA A 210 -21.17 12.75 -8.59
CA ALA A 210 -20.29 12.36 -9.70
C ALA A 210 -19.84 10.89 -9.63
N TYR A 211 -19.38 10.44 -8.47
CA TYR A 211 -18.94 9.06 -8.28
C TYR A 211 -20.10 8.06 -8.34
N ASP A 212 -21.23 8.33 -7.68
CA ASP A 212 -22.37 7.41 -7.62
C ASP A 212 -23.00 7.20 -9.01
N ILE A 213 -23.14 8.29 -9.78
CA ILE A 213 -23.60 8.25 -11.18
C ILE A 213 -22.62 7.45 -12.04
N PHE A 214 -21.33 7.74 -11.95
CA PHE A 214 -20.31 6.99 -12.69
C PHE A 214 -20.35 5.51 -12.30
N ASP A 215 -20.48 5.18 -11.02
CA ASP A 215 -20.48 3.80 -10.54
C ASP A 215 -21.69 3.00 -11.02
N LEU A 216 -22.89 3.57 -10.93
CA LEU A 216 -24.13 2.98 -11.44
C LEU A 216 -24.03 2.69 -12.94
N ILE A 217 -23.54 3.66 -13.72
CA ILE A 217 -23.38 3.50 -15.17
C ILE A 217 -22.28 2.50 -15.48
N ASN A 218 -21.09 2.61 -14.89
CA ASN A 218 -19.94 1.73 -15.15
C ASN A 218 -20.28 0.27 -14.84
N THR A 219 -20.80 -0.01 -13.65
CA THR A 219 -21.21 -1.38 -13.29
C THR A 219 -22.35 -1.88 -14.16
N GLY A 220 -23.29 -0.99 -14.51
CA GLY A 220 -24.35 -1.29 -15.46
C GLY A 220 -23.83 -1.68 -16.84
N MET A 221 -22.87 -0.94 -17.41
CA MET A 221 -22.22 -1.24 -18.69
C MET A 221 -21.50 -2.59 -18.68
N ILE A 222 -20.87 -2.97 -17.54
CA ILE A 222 -20.16 -4.24 -17.40
C ILE A 222 -21.11 -5.42 -17.28
N HIS A 223 -22.19 -5.30 -16.49
CA HIS A 223 -23.00 -6.44 -16.05
C HIS A 223 -24.42 -6.51 -16.64
N ASN A 224 -24.98 -5.39 -17.08
CA ASN A 224 -26.36 -5.31 -17.57
C ASN A 224 -26.36 -5.26 -19.10
N ALA A 225 -26.78 -6.36 -19.74
CA ALA A 225 -26.86 -6.44 -21.20
C ALA A 225 -27.74 -5.33 -21.83
N SER A 226 -28.73 -4.81 -21.11
CA SER A 226 -29.57 -3.70 -21.56
C SER A 226 -28.86 -2.35 -21.58
N MET A 227 -27.69 -2.25 -20.94
CA MET A 227 -26.92 -1.01 -20.85
C MET A 227 -25.76 -0.96 -21.83
N GLN A 228 -25.47 -2.00 -22.62
CA GLN A 228 -24.29 -2.06 -23.48
C GLN A 228 -24.07 -0.83 -24.39
N ASP A 229 -25.16 -0.19 -24.84
CA ASP A 229 -25.14 1.03 -25.67
C ASP A 229 -25.81 2.24 -24.97
N ALA A 230 -25.92 2.21 -23.63
CA ALA A 230 -26.61 3.26 -22.86
C ALA A 230 -25.84 4.58 -22.83
N VAL A 231 -24.51 4.53 -22.93
CA VAL A 231 -23.61 5.68 -23.04
C VAL A 231 -22.52 5.39 -24.06
N THR A 232 -21.99 6.43 -24.71
CA THR A 232 -20.83 6.35 -25.59
C THR A 232 -19.51 6.26 -24.79
N ASP A 233 -18.43 5.82 -25.43
CA ASP A 233 -17.10 5.78 -24.81
C ASP A 233 -16.64 7.17 -24.33
N ASP A 234 -16.91 8.23 -25.10
CA ASP A 234 -16.57 9.61 -24.74
C ASP A 234 -17.38 10.09 -23.52
N GLU A 235 -18.66 9.71 -23.43
CA GLU A 235 -19.51 10.01 -22.28
C GLU A 235 -19.06 9.25 -21.02
N LEU A 236 -18.72 7.96 -21.15
CA LEU A 236 -18.21 7.17 -20.04
C LEU A 236 -16.85 7.71 -19.56
N PHE A 237 -15.98 8.12 -20.48
CA PHE A 237 -14.71 8.76 -20.15
C PHE A 237 -14.90 10.11 -19.44
N GLN A 238 -15.87 10.93 -19.87
CA GLN A 238 -16.18 12.19 -19.21
C GLN A 238 -16.81 11.97 -17.82
N LEU A 239 -17.71 11.00 -17.66
CA LEU A 239 -18.26 10.59 -16.36
C LEU A 239 -17.14 10.15 -15.42
N ARG A 240 -16.24 9.29 -15.90
CA ARG A 240 -15.05 8.84 -15.15
C ARG A 240 -14.17 10.03 -14.74
N THR A 241 -13.82 10.90 -15.68
CA THR A 241 -12.96 12.08 -15.40
C THR A 241 -13.57 12.99 -14.34
N LEU A 242 -14.90 13.15 -14.33
CA LEU A 242 -15.59 13.94 -13.32
C LEU A 242 -15.62 13.21 -11.97
N ALA A 243 -15.85 11.90 -11.95
CA ALA A 243 -15.74 11.08 -10.73
C ALA A 243 -14.32 11.10 -10.15
N ASP A 244 -13.29 10.91 -10.97
CA ASP A 244 -11.87 11.00 -10.60
C ASP A 244 -11.59 12.30 -9.86
N SER A 245 -12.01 13.41 -10.45
CA SER A 245 -11.81 14.72 -9.84
C SER A 245 -12.66 14.97 -8.59
N HIS A 246 -13.84 14.36 -8.49
CA HIS A 246 -14.66 14.48 -7.28
C HIS A 246 -13.99 13.74 -6.13
N GLU A 247 -13.61 12.49 -6.36
CA GLU A 247 -13.03 11.62 -5.35
C GLU A 247 -11.65 12.14 -4.92
N PHE A 248 -10.78 12.54 -5.86
CA PHE A 248 -9.45 13.04 -5.50
C PHE A 248 -9.52 14.28 -4.61
N ASN A 249 -10.34 15.27 -4.96
CA ASN A 249 -10.50 16.49 -4.16
C ASN A 249 -11.24 16.25 -2.84
N SER A 250 -11.98 15.15 -2.72
CA SER A 250 -12.62 14.71 -1.47
C SER A 250 -11.68 13.87 -0.59
N SER A 251 -10.63 13.29 -1.17
CA SER A 251 -9.65 12.44 -0.47
C SER A 251 -8.35 13.16 -0.09
N PHE A 252 -7.94 14.21 -0.81
CA PHE A 252 -6.71 14.94 -0.51
C PHE A 252 -6.74 16.45 -0.82
N ASP A 253 -6.28 17.25 0.15
CA ASP A 253 -5.97 18.68 0.01
C ASP A 253 -4.64 18.95 0.72
N ALA A 254 -3.64 19.45 -0.02
CA ALA A 254 -2.31 19.72 0.50
C ALA A 254 -2.31 20.78 1.63
N SER A 255 -3.33 21.64 1.70
CA SER A 255 -3.52 22.61 2.78
C SER A 255 -4.18 22.02 4.03
N GLN A 256 -4.77 20.81 3.92
CA GLN A 256 -5.50 20.10 4.96
C GLN A 256 -5.09 18.61 5.00
N PRO A 257 -3.85 18.28 5.40
CA PRO A 257 -3.33 16.92 5.33
C PRO A 257 -4.07 15.91 6.23
N ASP A 258 -4.84 16.36 7.22
CA ASP A 258 -5.70 15.50 8.05
C ASP A 258 -6.83 14.86 7.23
N MET A 259 -7.20 15.42 6.07
CA MET A 259 -8.20 14.82 5.16
C MET A 259 -7.73 13.46 4.62
N ALA A 260 -6.42 13.25 4.54
CA ALA A 260 -5.81 12.00 4.09
C ALA A 260 -5.50 11.02 5.23
N ILE A 261 -6.23 11.07 6.35
CA ILE A 261 -5.97 10.26 7.54
C ILE A 261 -5.89 8.75 7.27
N GLY A 262 -6.73 8.19 6.40
CA GLY A 262 -6.62 6.79 5.97
C GLY A 262 -5.29 6.48 5.29
N ALA A 263 -4.75 7.41 4.51
CA ALA A 263 -3.41 7.26 3.92
C ALA A 263 -2.29 7.46 4.94
N ARG A 264 -2.48 8.31 5.95
CA ARG A 264 -1.51 8.53 7.03
C ARG A 264 -1.38 7.31 7.93
N THR A 265 -2.48 6.63 8.25
CA THR A 265 -2.43 5.36 8.99
C THR A 265 -1.90 4.22 8.12
N LEU A 266 -2.29 4.16 6.84
CA LEU A 266 -1.72 3.18 5.89
C LEU A 266 -0.20 3.37 5.72
N SER A 267 0.29 4.61 5.73
CA SER A 267 1.73 4.91 5.70
C SER A 267 2.47 4.27 6.88
N GLN A 268 1.89 4.32 8.08
CA GLN A 268 2.43 3.62 9.24
C GLN A 268 2.38 2.09 9.05
N ALA A 269 1.27 1.54 8.55
CA ALA A 269 1.12 0.11 8.34
C ALA A 269 2.18 -0.45 7.36
N ILE A 270 2.36 0.22 6.21
CA ILE A 270 3.37 -0.13 5.21
C ILE A 270 4.77 -0.09 5.82
N LEU A 271 5.10 0.99 6.53
CA LEU A 271 6.38 1.15 7.20
C LEU A 271 6.64 0.02 8.21
N SER A 272 5.63 -0.33 9.02
CA SER A 272 5.73 -1.41 10.01
C SER A 272 5.99 -2.78 9.35
N HIS A 273 5.32 -3.12 8.25
CA HIS A 273 5.53 -4.40 7.56
C HIS A 273 6.90 -4.49 6.87
N LEU A 274 7.36 -3.40 6.25
CA LEU A 274 8.70 -3.35 5.69
C LEU A 274 9.75 -3.46 6.81
N ASN A 275 9.55 -2.76 7.93
CA ASN A 275 10.45 -2.81 9.07
C ASN A 275 10.47 -4.20 9.74
N GLU A 276 9.35 -4.93 9.76
CA GLU A 276 9.33 -6.33 10.22
C GLU A 276 10.20 -7.21 9.31
N THR A 277 10.13 -7.02 8.00
CA THR A 277 11.02 -7.72 7.05
C THR A 277 12.49 -7.42 7.35
N VAL A 278 12.84 -6.14 7.55
CA VAL A 278 14.22 -5.71 7.86
C VAL A 278 14.70 -6.27 9.20
N THR A 279 13.95 -6.06 10.27
CA THR A 279 14.36 -6.44 11.64
C THR A 279 14.33 -7.95 11.88
N SER A 280 13.48 -8.69 11.17
CA SER A 280 13.45 -10.15 11.20
C SER A 280 14.47 -10.82 10.28
N GLN A 281 15.22 -10.03 9.49
CA GLN A 281 16.14 -10.51 8.44
C GLN A 281 15.44 -11.39 7.40
N GLY A 282 14.26 -10.94 6.97
CA GLY A 282 13.45 -11.60 5.95
C GLY A 282 12.82 -12.90 6.43
N LYS A 283 12.42 -13.01 7.70
CA LYS A 283 11.53 -14.12 8.12
C LYS A 283 10.17 -13.93 7.49
N THR A 284 9.52 -12.80 7.78
CA THR A 284 8.41 -12.26 6.97
C THR A 284 9.00 -11.68 5.70
N LYS A 285 8.42 -12.03 4.56
CA LYS A 285 8.97 -11.73 3.22
C LYS A 285 7.97 -11.00 2.34
N LEU A 286 6.69 -11.34 2.45
CA LEU A 286 5.63 -10.67 1.71
C LEU A 286 4.48 -10.34 2.66
N SER A 287 4.03 -9.09 2.63
CA SER A 287 2.83 -8.63 3.32
C SER A 287 1.78 -8.17 2.32
N LEU A 288 0.53 -8.61 2.48
CA LEU A 288 -0.63 -8.16 1.69
C LEU A 288 -1.63 -7.44 2.60
N LEU A 289 -1.98 -6.22 2.24
CA LEU A 289 -3.06 -5.44 2.84
C LEU A 289 -4.13 -5.23 1.77
N ALA A 290 -5.38 -5.65 1.98
CA ALA A 290 -6.45 -5.37 1.04
C ALA A 290 -7.36 -4.26 1.56
N GLY A 291 -7.64 -3.27 0.71
CA GLY A 291 -8.46 -2.13 1.06
C GLY A 291 -9.12 -1.47 -0.15
N SER A 292 -9.36 -0.17 -0.06
CA SER A 292 -10.24 0.58 -0.95
C SER A 292 -9.49 1.66 -1.74
N TYR A 293 -10.14 2.16 -2.79
CA TYR A 293 -9.50 3.06 -3.76
C TYR A 293 -9.27 4.47 -3.21
N ASP A 294 -10.15 4.92 -2.32
CA ASP A 294 -10.10 6.18 -1.58
C ASP A 294 -8.81 6.30 -0.80
N THR A 295 -8.41 5.24 -0.07
CA THR A 295 -7.12 5.20 0.61
C THR A 295 -5.96 5.33 -0.37
N MET A 296 -6.01 4.68 -1.54
CA MET A 296 -4.96 4.80 -2.57
C MET A 296 -4.88 6.22 -3.14
N MET A 297 -6.02 6.87 -3.38
CA MET A 297 -6.07 8.25 -3.88
C MET A 297 -5.54 9.25 -2.85
N ALA A 298 -5.97 9.13 -1.59
CA ALA A 298 -5.43 9.91 -0.48
C ALA A 298 -3.91 9.70 -0.34
N PHE A 299 -3.44 8.46 -0.51
CA PHE A 299 -2.02 8.09 -0.45
C PHE A 299 -1.22 8.70 -1.60
N ALA A 300 -1.78 8.71 -2.81
CA ALA A 300 -1.17 9.33 -3.96
C ALA A 300 -0.98 10.85 -3.79
N GLY A 301 -1.96 11.53 -3.21
CA GLY A 301 -1.85 12.93 -2.81
C GLY A 301 -0.81 13.16 -1.70
N LEU A 302 -0.92 12.40 -0.60
CA LEU A 302 -0.06 12.53 0.59
C LEU A 302 1.43 12.31 0.28
N LEU A 303 1.74 11.34 -0.58
CA LEU A 303 3.10 11.04 -1.02
C LEU A 303 3.51 11.82 -2.27
N ASN A 304 2.68 12.75 -2.74
CA ASN A 304 2.96 13.61 -3.88
C ASN A 304 3.31 12.81 -5.17
N LEU A 305 2.63 11.68 -5.38
CA LEU A 305 2.77 10.85 -6.58
C LEU A 305 2.21 11.57 -7.82
N THR A 306 1.32 12.53 -7.63
CA THR A 306 0.79 13.40 -8.70
C THR A 306 1.86 14.23 -9.39
N ALA A 307 3.02 14.46 -8.75
CA ALA A 307 4.18 15.06 -9.39
C ALA A 307 4.88 14.10 -10.37
N ALA A 308 4.74 12.79 -10.17
CA ALA A 308 5.36 11.75 -11.00
C ALA A 308 4.48 11.38 -12.22
N SER A 309 3.15 11.31 -12.05
CA SER A 309 2.21 11.06 -13.14
C SER A 309 0.85 11.68 -12.87
N ALA A 310 0.19 12.17 -13.93
CA ALA A 310 -1.20 12.63 -13.87
C ALA A 310 -2.20 11.49 -13.58
N ASP A 311 -1.81 10.23 -13.80
CA ASP A 311 -2.67 9.06 -13.53
C ASP A 311 -3.03 8.94 -12.05
N PHE A 312 -2.21 9.51 -11.16
CA PHE A 312 -2.45 9.53 -9.72
C PHE A 312 -3.54 10.51 -9.27
N PHE A 313 -4.14 11.28 -10.19
CA PHE A 313 -5.38 12.01 -9.95
C PHE A 313 -6.64 11.16 -10.20
N GLY A 314 -6.49 10.03 -10.90
CA GLY A 314 -7.60 9.15 -11.26
C GLY A 314 -7.96 8.18 -10.16
N LEU A 315 -9.22 7.70 -10.19
CA LEU A 315 -9.59 6.46 -9.52
C LEU A 315 -8.64 5.35 -10.00
N PRO A 316 -8.03 4.56 -9.11
CA PRO A 316 -7.37 3.33 -9.51
C PRO A 316 -8.38 2.39 -10.20
N GLU A 317 -7.95 1.64 -11.21
CA GLU A 317 -8.74 0.58 -11.85
C GLU A 317 -9.02 -0.60 -10.91
N TYR A 318 -9.96 -1.49 -11.27
CA TYR A 318 -10.30 -2.63 -10.41
C TYR A 318 -9.11 -3.58 -10.26
N ALA A 319 -8.83 -3.99 -9.02
CA ALA A 319 -7.66 -4.79 -8.64
C ALA A 319 -6.28 -4.11 -8.86
N SER A 320 -6.23 -2.77 -8.89
CA SER A 320 -4.95 -2.05 -8.81
C SER A 320 -4.20 -2.32 -7.51
N THR A 321 -2.87 -2.27 -7.57
CA THR A 321 -2.00 -2.48 -6.42
C THR A 321 -0.91 -1.42 -6.29
N MET A 322 -0.58 -1.09 -5.05
CA MET A 322 0.66 -0.41 -4.67
C MET A 322 1.61 -1.44 -4.06
N ALA A 323 2.86 -1.47 -4.49
CA ALA A 323 3.89 -2.34 -3.93
C ALA A 323 5.10 -1.54 -3.47
N PHE A 324 5.70 -2.00 -2.38
CA PHE A 324 6.94 -1.47 -1.84
C PHE A 324 7.93 -2.63 -1.76
N GLU A 325 8.90 -2.64 -2.65
CA GLU A 325 10.00 -3.60 -2.62
C GLU A 325 11.07 -3.12 -1.63
N LEU A 326 11.54 -4.01 -0.77
CA LEU A 326 12.85 -3.93 -0.16
C LEU A 326 13.84 -4.62 -1.09
N LEU A 327 14.91 -3.95 -1.46
CA LEU A 327 15.91 -4.48 -2.36
C LEU A 327 17.33 -4.08 -1.97
N THR A 328 18.29 -4.79 -2.53
CA THR A 328 19.70 -4.37 -2.58
C THR A 328 20.20 -4.44 -4.02
N GLU A 329 21.20 -3.62 -4.36
CA GLU A 329 21.78 -3.53 -5.72
C GLU A 329 22.89 -4.56 -5.97
N ASP A 330 23.02 -5.53 -5.07
CA ASP A 330 23.93 -6.65 -5.13
C ASP A 330 23.17 -7.97 -5.32
N ASP A 331 23.79 -8.95 -5.97
CA ASP A 331 23.34 -10.35 -6.01
C ASP A 331 23.74 -11.05 -4.70
N VAL A 332 22.80 -11.21 -3.78
CA VAL A 332 23.06 -11.73 -2.43
C VAL A 332 22.27 -13.00 -2.14
N THR A 333 22.91 -13.94 -1.45
CA THR A 333 22.26 -15.17 -0.98
C THR A 333 21.83 -15.10 0.49
N GLN A 334 22.11 -13.98 1.16
CA GLN A 334 21.80 -13.74 2.57
C GLN A 334 21.28 -12.32 2.73
N PHE A 335 20.42 -12.11 3.74
CA PHE A 335 19.88 -10.80 4.04
C PHE A 335 21.03 -9.85 4.43
N PRO A 336 21.11 -8.61 3.89
CA PRO A 336 22.19 -7.68 4.22
C PRO A 336 22.31 -7.40 5.72
N GLU A 337 23.54 -7.41 6.25
CA GLU A 337 23.80 -7.07 7.65
C GLU A 337 23.76 -5.55 7.89
N ALA A 338 24.19 -4.76 6.90
CA ALA A 338 24.20 -3.31 6.99
C ALA A 338 22.91 -2.73 6.41
N ILE A 339 22.26 -1.87 7.20
CA ILE A 339 21.00 -1.24 6.82
C ILE A 339 21.15 -0.28 5.63
N ASP A 340 22.36 0.25 5.42
CA ASP A 340 22.70 1.14 4.32
C ASP A 340 22.69 0.44 2.95
N ASP A 341 22.75 -0.90 2.94
CA ASP A 341 22.67 -1.73 1.73
C ASP A 341 21.22 -2.03 1.32
N ILE A 342 20.24 -1.58 2.13
CA ILE A 342 18.82 -1.79 1.90
C ILE A 342 18.19 -0.52 1.31
N LYS A 343 17.45 -0.71 0.23
CA LYS A 343 16.71 0.33 -0.47
C LYS A 343 15.24 -0.01 -0.59
N VAL A 344 14.44 1.00 -0.89
CA VAL A 344 12.99 0.87 -1.13
C VAL A 344 12.65 1.39 -2.51
N ARG A 345 11.83 0.63 -3.25
CA ARG A 345 11.24 1.05 -4.53
C ARG A 345 9.73 0.92 -4.46
N PHE A 346 9.02 1.98 -4.83
CA PHE A 346 7.57 1.98 -4.95
C PHE A 346 7.17 1.62 -6.37
N LEU A 347 6.17 0.74 -6.50
CA LEU A 347 5.60 0.34 -7.77
C LEU A 347 4.07 0.46 -7.72
N PHE A 348 3.50 0.87 -8.83
CA PHE A 348 2.05 0.91 -9.02
C PHE A 348 1.67 0.05 -10.22
N ARG A 349 0.66 -0.79 -10.03
CA ARG A 349 -0.04 -1.51 -11.10
C ARG A 349 -1.47 -0.99 -11.13
N ASN A 350 -1.88 -0.46 -12.28
CA ASN A 350 -3.26 0.02 -12.45
C ASN A 350 -4.12 -1.04 -13.15
N GLY A 351 -4.86 -1.82 -12.37
CA GLY A 351 -5.81 -2.81 -12.86
C GLY A 351 -5.27 -4.24 -12.94
N SER A 352 -6.11 -5.12 -13.50
CA SER A 352 -5.90 -6.58 -13.56
C SER A 352 -5.65 -7.12 -14.96
N ASP A 353 -5.66 -6.26 -15.99
CA ASP A 353 -5.37 -6.68 -17.36
C ASP A 353 -4.01 -7.39 -17.41
N GLY A 354 -3.94 -8.52 -18.11
CA GLY A 354 -2.80 -9.47 -18.16
C GLY A 354 -1.51 -8.94 -18.81
N GLY A 355 -1.30 -7.63 -18.75
CA GLY A 355 -0.10 -6.93 -19.20
C GLY A 355 0.15 -5.61 -18.49
N ALA A 356 -0.66 -5.22 -17.48
CA ALA A 356 -0.39 -4.03 -16.67
C ALA A 356 0.84 -4.31 -15.78
N PRO A 357 2.01 -3.71 -16.08
CA PRO A 357 3.23 -4.03 -15.34
C PRO A 357 3.25 -3.28 -14.01
N LEU A 358 3.92 -3.85 -13.02
CA LEU A 358 4.36 -3.07 -11.85
C LEU A 358 5.38 -2.04 -12.32
N THR A 359 4.96 -0.78 -12.35
CA THR A 359 5.77 0.34 -12.83
C THR A 359 6.32 1.11 -11.66
N ALA A 360 7.63 1.34 -11.64
CA ALA A 360 8.27 2.12 -10.59
C ALA A 360 7.96 3.61 -10.73
N PHE A 361 7.73 4.30 -9.62
CA PHE A 361 7.55 5.74 -9.59
C PHE A 361 8.35 6.36 -8.44
N PRO A 362 8.90 7.57 -8.62
CA PRO A 362 9.54 8.27 -7.52
C PRO A 362 8.51 8.67 -6.45
N LEU A 363 8.90 8.48 -5.19
CA LEU A 363 8.09 8.88 -4.03
C LEU A 363 8.35 10.34 -3.65
N PHE A 364 7.40 10.92 -2.91
CA PHE A 364 7.55 12.21 -2.20
C PHE A 364 7.78 13.43 -3.12
N GLY A 365 7.46 13.31 -4.41
CA GLY A 365 7.73 14.33 -5.43
C GLY A 365 9.21 14.45 -5.81
N GLY A 366 10.01 13.43 -5.50
CA GLY A 366 11.40 13.33 -5.95
C GLY A 366 11.52 12.88 -7.41
N GLU A 367 12.76 12.61 -7.84
CA GLU A 367 13.07 12.13 -9.19
C GLU A 367 13.61 10.69 -9.19
N GLN A 368 13.97 10.14 -8.03
CA GLN A 368 14.57 8.81 -7.90
C GLN A 368 13.49 7.76 -7.62
N GLU A 369 13.47 6.70 -8.42
CA GLU A 369 12.56 5.54 -8.25
C GLU A 369 12.93 4.67 -7.05
N THR A 370 14.15 4.82 -6.53
CA THR A 370 14.68 4.05 -5.40
C THR A 370 15.23 5.00 -4.34
N LEU A 371 14.90 4.76 -3.08
CA LEU A 371 15.38 5.51 -1.91
C LEU A 371 16.19 4.60 -0.99
N THR A 372 17.14 5.16 -0.23
CA THR A 372 17.73 4.39 0.87
C THR A 372 16.66 4.09 1.93
N TRP A 373 16.82 2.98 2.68
CA TRP A 373 15.89 2.65 3.77
C TRP A 373 15.70 3.81 4.74
N SER A 374 16.79 4.48 5.13
CA SER A 374 16.76 5.61 6.07
C SER A 374 15.95 6.81 5.54
N GLU A 375 16.14 7.19 4.27
CA GLU A 375 15.38 8.28 3.64
C GLU A 375 13.89 7.95 3.54
N PHE A 376 13.57 6.70 3.15
CA PHE A 376 12.19 6.24 3.08
C PHE A 376 11.50 6.30 4.46
N VAL A 377 12.15 5.78 5.50
CA VAL A 377 11.63 5.82 6.88
C VAL A 377 11.36 7.26 7.32
N GLU A 378 12.32 8.17 7.11
CA GLU A 378 12.18 9.58 7.50
C GLU A 378 10.97 10.22 6.82
N HIS A 379 10.82 10.06 5.50
CA HIS A 379 9.73 10.67 4.76
C HIS A 379 8.35 10.05 5.06
N MET A 380 8.29 8.73 5.28
CA MET A 380 7.06 8.07 5.69
C MET A 380 6.61 8.54 7.09
N GLN A 381 7.53 8.61 8.05
CA GLN A 381 7.21 9.05 9.42
C GLN A 381 6.73 10.49 9.50
N GLN A 382 7.23 11.38 8.64
CA GLN A 382 6.74 12.77 8.56
C GLN A 382 5.28 12.88 8.14
N ARG A 383 4.73 11.84 7.50
CA ARG A 383 3.37 11.81 6.94
C ARG A 383 2.45 10.88 7.72
N ALA A 384 3.00 9.90 8.43
CA ALA A 384 2.23 8.88 9.11
C ALA A 384 1.56 9.37 10.38
N ILE A 385 0.41 8.77 10.70
CA ILE A 385 -0.13 8.75 12.08
C ILE A 385 0.37 7.45 12.70
N THR A 386 1.08 7.57 13.82
CA THR A 386 1.90 6.46 14.32
C THR A 386 1.26 5.71 15.49
N THR A 387 0.21 6.28 16.09
CA THR A 387 -0.47 5.71 17.26
C THR A 387 -1.98 5.81 17.16
N VAL A 388 -2.66 4.88 17.83
CA VAL A 388 -4.12 4.89 17.98
C VAL A 388 -4.59 6.17 18.68
N ALA A 389 -3.88 6.62 19.72
CA ALA A 389 -4.22 7.84 20.45
C ALA A 389 -4.16 9.10 19.57
N GLU A 390 -3.14 9.21 18.72
CA GLU A 390 -3.03 10.30 17.74
C GLU A 390 -4.20 10.28 16.76
N TRP A 391 -4.54 9.11 16.20
CA TRP A 391 -5.69 8.94 15.32
C TRP A 391 -7.00 9.35 16.02
N CYS A 392 -7.24 8.87 17.24
CA CYS A 392 -8.42 9.20 18.03
C CYS A 392 -8.54 10.72 18.29
N GLY A 393 -7.42 11.38 18.59
CA GLY A 393 -7.35 12.82 18.81
C GLY A 393 -7.68 13.64 17.57
N ILE A 394 -7.20 13.22 16.39
CA ILE A 394 -7.50 13.88 15.12
C ILE A 394 -8.95 13.62 14.71
N CYS A 395 -9.40 12.37 14.78
CA CYS A 395 -10.73 11.97 14.32
C CYS A 395 -11.87 12.47 15.20
N GLY A 396 -11.64 12.59 16.51
CA GLY A 396 -12.73 12.79 17.47
C GLY A 396 -13.72 11.61 17.47
N SER A 397 -13.22 10.38 17.28
CA SER A 397 -14.05 9.18 17.17
C SER A 397 -14.66 8.76 18.50
N GLU A 398 -15.88 8.23 18.47
CA GLU A 398 -16.58 7.65 19.62
C GLU A 398 -16.32 6.14 19.79
N GLN A 399 -15.42 5.58 18.97
CA GLN A 399 -15.03 4.18 19.02
C GLN A 399 -14.54 3.77 20.42
N GLY A 400 -14.88 2.54 20.84
CA GLY A 400 -14.62 2.06 22.20
C GLY A 400 -13.14 2.07 22.58
N PHE A 401 -12.25 1.79 21.62
CA PHE A 401 -10.80 1.85 21.83
C PHE A 401 -10.29 3.29 22.07
N CYS A 402 -10.92 4.31 21.48
CA CYS A 402 -10.56 5.71 21.73
C CYS A 402 -10.91 6.15 23.16
N ALA A 403 -12.02 5.66 23.71
CA ALA A 403 -12.38 5.94 25.11
C ALA A 403 -11.37 5.33 26.10
N ALA A 404 -10.81 4.16 25.79
CA ALA A 404 -9.79 3.50 26.61
C ALA A 404 -8.46 4.27 26.63
N GLU A 405 -8.07 4.90 25.52
CA GLU A 405 -6.89 5.77 25.45
C GLU A 405 -7.06 7.02 26.34
N VAL A 406 -8.20 7.70 26.25
CA VAL A 406 -8.50 8.88 27.10
C VAL A 406 -8.55 8.51 28.60
N ALA A 407 -9.08 7.33 28.93
CA ALA A 407 -9.07 6.83 30.31
C ALA A 407 -7.64 6.52 30.82
N SER A 408 -6.75 6.07 29.94
CA SER A 408 -5.34 5.80 30.28
C SER A 408 -4.55 7.09 30.53
N GLU A 409 -4.85 8.18 29.81
CA GLU A 409 -4.23 9.50 30.05
C GLU A 409 -4.73 10.16 31.36
N THR A 410 -6.00 9.99 31.70
CA THR A 410 -6.57 10.54 32.95
C THR A 410 -6.24 9.73 34.21
N GLY A 411 -5.75 8.49 34.05
CA GLY A 411 -5.31 7.60 35.15
C GLY A 411 -3.90 7.86 35.68
N ALA A 412 -3.12 8.77 35.08
CA ALA A 412 -1.74 9.08 35.50
C ALA A 412 -1.63 9.90 36.81
N SER A 413 -2.73 10.05 37.56
CA SER A 413 -2.73 10.59 38.93
C SER A 413 -3.57 9.71 39.87
N GLY A 414 -3.06 8.52 40.25
CA GLY A 414 -3.72 7.70 41.26
C GLY A 414 -3.05 6.34 41.52
N GLU A 415 -2.43 6.24 42.69
CA GLU A 415 -1.91 5.07 43.42
C GLU A 415 -2.01 3.65 42.83
N GLU A 416 -0.84 2.98 42.87
CA GLU A 416 -0.63 1.55 42.66
C GLU A 416 -1.67 0.65 43.38
N LYS A 417 -2.35 -0.20 42.61
CA LYS A 417 -2.88 -1.48 43.13
C LYS A 417 -2.60 -2.62 42.16
N LYS A 418 -1.89 -3.62 42.68
CA LYS A 418 -1.68 -4.93 42.06
C LYS A 418 -2.99 -5.73 41.98
N ALA A 419 -3.38 -6.07 40.77
CA ALA A 419 -4.13 -7.28 40.36
C ALA A 419 -3.83 -7.42 38.86
N GLY A 420 -3.45 -8.55 38.27
CA GLY A 420 -3.90 -9.91 38.49
C GLY A 420 -4.19 -10.46 37.10
N ASP A 421 -3.14 -10.99 36.46
CA ASP A 421 -3.09 -11.87 35.30
C ASP A 421 -4.40 -12.15 34.53
N MET A 422 -4.53 -11.56 33.33
CA MET A 422 -5.23 -12.13 32.18
C MET A 422 -4.57 -11.60 30.90
N SER A 423 -4.14 -12.53 30.05
CA SER A 423 -3.43 -12.33 28.79
C SER A 423 -4.31 -11.63 27.74
N ASN A 424 -3.99 -10.37 27.44
CA ASN A 424 -4.31 -9.73 26.16
C ASN A 424 -3.03 -9.77 25.31
N ALA A 425 -2.77 -10.92 24.68
CA ALA A 425 -1.92 -10.98 23.51
C ALA A 425 -2.81 -10.74 22.29
N VAL A 426 -2.40 -9.85 21.40
CA VAL A 426 -3.17 -9.25 20.28
C VAL A 426 -3.91 -7.97 20.69
N ALA A 427 -3.12 -6.96 21.05
CA ALA A 427 -3.48 -5.55 20.96
C ALA A 427 -2.17 -4.78 20.75
N GLY A 428 -1.98 -4.20 19.56
CA GLY A 428 -0.88 -3.26 19.29
C GLY A 428 0.44 -3.84 18.81
N ALA A 429 0.44 -4.76 17.84
CA ALA A 429 1.68 -5.19 17.17
C ALA A 429 2.26 -4.10 16.23
N ILE A 430 1.41 -3.26 15.63
CA ILE A 430 1.84 -2.30 14.59
C ILE A 430 2.39 -0.99 15.18
N GLY A 431 1.89 -0.55 16.34
CA GLY A 431 2.33 0.69 17.01
C GLY A 431 3.49 0.55 18.00
N ALA A 432 3.54 -0.54 18.78
CA ALA A 432 4.53 -0.66 19.86
C ALA A 432 5.92 -1.12 19.38
N VAL A 433 5.98 -1.95 18.33
CA VAL A 433 7.24 -2.54 17.85
C VAL A 433 8.01 -1.60 16.92
N ALA A 434 7.32 -0.86 16.06
CA ALA A 434 7.94 0.10 15.15
C ALA A 434 8.60 1.29 15.88
N THR A 435 7.94 1.84 16.90
CA THR A 435 8.43 3.03 17.60
C THR A 435 9.64 2.72 18.48
N LEU A 436 9.66 1.60 19.20
CA LEU A 436 10.79 1.21 20.05
C LEU A 436 12.01 0.71 19.25
N GLY A 437 11.79 -0.01 18.15
CA GLY A 437 12.87 -0.46 17.26
C GLY A 437 13.57 0.71 16.55
N VAL A 438 12.80 1.66 16.03
CA VAL A 438 13.34 2.77 15.22
C VAL A 438 13.96 3.87 16.07
N VAL A 439 13.38 4.23 17.23
CA VAL A 439 14.03 5.15 18.19
C VAL A 439 15.37 4.56 18.68
N GLY A 440 15.44 3.23 18.85
CA GLY A 440 16.69 2.52 19.15
C GLY A 440 17.76 2.67 18.06
N ILE A 441 17.38 2.58 16.79
CA ILE A 441 18.29 2.74 15.64
C ILE A 441 18.78 4.19 15.52
N VAL A 442 17.88 5.18 15.57
CA VAL A 442 18.25 6.61 15.48
C VAL A 442 19.13 7.02 16.67
N ALA A 443 18.79 6.59 17.88
CA ALA A 443 19.61 6.84 19.06
C ALA A 443 20.98 6.12 18.98
N GLY A 444 21.03 4.91 18.41
CA GLY A 444 22.25 4.15 18.19
C GLY A 444 23.20 4.81 17.19
N VAL A 445 22.68 5.29 16.06
CA VAL A 445 23.45 6.04 15.04
C VAL A 445 23.96 7.36 15.63
N ALA A 446 23.11 8.12 16.31
CA ALA A 446 23.51 9.36 16.99
C ALA A 446 24.64 9.09 18.00
N PHE A 447 24.51 8.04 18.83
CA PHE A 447 25.52 7.66 19.81
C PHE A 447 26.87 7.29 19.16
N MET A 448 26.86 6.54 18.05
CA MET A 448 28.08 6.20 17.31
C MET A 448 28.76 7.42 16.69
N LEU A 449 27.99 8.36 16.13
CA LEU A 449 28.51 9.63 15.59
C LEU A 449 29.12 10.50 16.69
N PHE A 450 28.50 10.58 17.86
CA PHE A 450 29.06 11.28 19.02
C PHE A 450 30.32 10.61 19.58
N ARG A 451 30.41 9.27 19.58
CA ARG A 451 31.64 8.54 19.99
C ARG A 451 32.80 8.77 19.02
N LYS A 452 32.56 8.72 17.70
CA LYS A 452 33.61 9.00 16.69
C LYS A 452 34.14 10.44 16.81
N ARG A 453 33.27 11.42 17.06
CA ARG A 453 33.68 12.82 17.29
C ARG A 453 34.51 13.02 18.56
N ARG A 454 34.21 12.31 19.65
CA ARG A 454 35.02 12.35 20.88
C ARG A 454 36.36 11.63 20.74
N ALA A 455 36.43 10.53 19.98
CA ALA A 455 37.68 9.82 19.71
C ALA A 455 38.64 10.62 18.81
N ALA A 456 38.10 11.39 17.85
CA ALA A 456 38.90 12.26 16.97
C ALA A 456 39.43 13.53 17.68
N GLY A 457 38.87 13.91 18.84
CA GLY A 457 39.33 15.05 19.63
C GLY A 457 40.43 14.72 20.66
N ALA A 458 40.82 13.46 20.80
CA ALA A 458 41.77 12.99 21.79
C ALA A 458 43.01 12.39 21.12
N GLY A 459 43.84 13.23 20.50
CA GLY A 459 45.13 12.78 19.98
C GLY A 459 46.00 13.91 19.45
N LEU A 460 46.86 14.46 20.32
CA LEU A 460 48.21 14.95 20.01
C LEU A 460 48.90 15.35 21.34
N PRO A 461 50.01 14.69 21.75
CA PRO A 461 50.96 15.26 22.68
C PRO A 461 52.22 15.71 21.92
N GLU A 462 52.65 16.97 22.10
CA GLU A 462 54.03 17.33 21.75
C GLU A 462 54.57 18.34 22.77
N ASN A 463 55.49 17.85 23.60
CA ASN A 463 56.46 18.66 24.32
C ASN A 463 57.83 18.04 24.05
N ALA A 464 58.67 18.75 23.29
CA ALA A 464 60.11 18.56 23.35
C ALA A 464 60.81 19.90 23.13
N VAL A 465 61.46 20.32 24.22
CA VAL A 465 62.34 21.47 24.37
C VAL A 465 63.61 21.28 23.53
N GLU A 466 64.01 22.29 22.77
CA GLU A 466 65.43 22.45 22.39
C GLU A 466 65.89 23.91 22.57
N LYS A 467 67.00 24.05 23.30
CA LYS A 467 67.70 25.30 23.61
C LYS A 467 68.50 25.77 22.39
N GLY A 468 68.43 27.07 22.08
CA GLY A 468 69.35 27.71 21.13
C GLY A 468 69.47 29.21 21.39
N THR A 469 70.60 29.61 21.95
CA THR A 469 71.06 30.98 22.24
C THR A 469 71.26 31.85 20.99
N GLY A 470 70.97 33.17 21.07
CA GLY A 470 71.36 34.12 20.02
C GLY A 470 70.90 35.58 20.16
N SER A 471 71.53 36.33 21.08
CA SER A 471 71.93 37.75 21.04
C SER A 471 71.33 38.78 20.04
N ILE A 472 70.78 39.86 20.61
CA ILE A 472 70.98 41.33 20.35
C ILE A 472 70.72 41.90 18.93
N SER A 473 69.75 42.83 18.80
CA SER A 473 70.00 44.28 18.64
C SER A 473 68.74 45.11 18.36
N SER A 474 68.68 46.26 19.05
CA SER A 474 67.87 47.49 18.81
C SER A 474 66.39 47.49 19.16
#